data_AF-A0A2X1BSF4-F1
#
_entry.id   AF-A0A2X1BSF4-F1
#
_cell.length_a   1.000
_cell.length_b   1.000
_cell.length_c   1.000
_cell.angle_alpha   90.00
_cell.angle_beta   90.00
_cell.angle_gamma   90.00
#
_symmetry.space_group_name_H-M   'P 1'
#
loop_
_entity.id
_entity.type
_entity.pdbx_description
1 polymer ?
#
loop_
_entity_poly.entity_id
_entity_poly.type
_entity_poly.pdbx_seq_one_letter_code
_entity_poly.pdbx_strand_id
1 'polypeptide(L)'
;MTVLQEVFDHYLNIKFNRGLPALQMKDFEYVLLEDTSAELFFIDHEQGTFLEWAEAFQPQNPHYVQKPDWQPMLTSCFKQLDVYDEQVCYYLLYTINATTRIIPRNPYNKMNDFMKNYCFFQLAQLEHVTILNKEQKQQLKDFLFFFYLYSHPVNEETLYAFSFKEGTLIHAKTNINMEQYFSHYHDYICQHKHDRTLLTTHEINACKKLTIELLRSIEGKSKRLVMPFEDGIEYLHLINNVDDFLHMFNQNNKAFYQLLHSFLFDHQSNPYREYCFSMLLQNYVTYILTFHFDDLIQLIAYFHDLPSIGRMIINKIFVDTIFMQKILKEANININNYPTIIEFFDEDARSIYLDAQ
;
A
#
# COMPACT_ATOMS: atom_id res chain seq x y z
N MET A 1 3.84 -5.97 21.10
CA MET A 1 3.54 -5.65 19.69
C MET A 1 2.81 -4.31 19.64
N THR A 2 2.78 -3.58 18.53
CA THR A 2 1.81 -2.46 18.39
C THR A 2 0.47 -3.03 17.94
N VAL A 3 -0.63 -2.33 18.21
CA VAL A 3 -1.98 -2.74 17.73
C VAL A 3 -1.98 -2.91 16.21
N LEU A 4 -1.29 -2.03 15.48
CA LEU A 4 -1.20 -2.14 14.03
C LEU A 4 -0.41 -3.37 13.57
N GLN A 5 0.65 -3.77 14.26
CA GLN A 5 1.37 -4.99 13.95
C GLN A 5 0.50 -6.24 14.20
N GLU A 6 -0.31 -6.24 15.27
CA GLU A 6 -1.27 -7.33 15.55
C GLU A 6 -2.31 -7.46 14.42
N VAL A 7 -2.89 -6.33 13.99
CA VAL A 7 -3.81 -6.28 12.84
C VAL A 7 -3.14 -6.78 11.57
N PHE A 8 -1.90 -6.35 11.30
CA PHE A 8 -1.15 -6.73 10.11
C PHE A 8 -0.78 -8.23 10.09
N ASP A 9 -0.37 -8.79 11.23
CA ASP A 9 -0.06 -10.22 11.36
C ASP A 9 -1.29 -11.09 11.10
N HIS A 10 -2.43 -10.70 11.67
CA HIS A 10 -3.72 -11.33 11.42
C HIS A 10 -4.15 -11.24 9.96
N TYR A 11 -4.02 -10.04 9.38
CA TYR A 11 -4.32 -9.80 7.97
C TYR A 11 -3.57 -10.79 7.09
N LEU A 12 -2.25 -10.92 7.28
CA LEU A 12 -1.42 -11.83 6.50
C LEU A 12 -1.74 -13.31 6.78
N ASN A 13 -2.07 -13.66 8.03
CA ASN A 13 -2.49 -15.02 8.37
C ASN A 13 -3.75 -15.44 7.60
N ILE A 14 -4.76 -14.60 7.59
CA ILE A 14 -6.05 -14.87 6.91
C ILE A 14 -5.85 -14.82 5.40
N LYS A 15 -5.24 -13.74 4.87
CA LYS A 15 -5.07 -13.51 3.43
C LYS A 15 -4.34 -14.64 2.73
N PHE A 16 -3.34 -15.22 3.40
CA PHE A 16 -2.53 -16.30 2.83
C PHE A 16 -2.85 -17.68 3.43
N ASN A 17 -3.92 -17.79 4.22
CA ASN A 17 -4.36 -19.03 4.87
C ASN A 17 -3.20 -19.76 5.58
N ARG A 18 -2.44 -19.04 6.41
CA ARG A 18 -1.22 -19.58 7.04
C ARG A 18 -1.52 -20.55 8.20
N GLY A 19 -2.78 -20.69 8.59
CA GLY A 19 -3.22 -21.64 9.62
C GLY A 19 -2.67 -21.35 11.03
N LEU A 20 -2.17 -20.13 11.27
CA LEU A 20 -1.66 -19.74 12.58
C LEU A 20 -2.81 -19.40 13.53
N PRO A 21 -2.63 -19.57 14.86
CA PRO A 21 -3.64 -19.18 15.84
C PRO A 21 -4.01 -17.71 15.73
N ALA A 22 -5.30 -17.40 15.90
CA ALA A 22 -5.74 -16.03 16.02
C ALA A 22 -5.17 -15.41 17.31
N LEU A 23 -4.30 -14.41 17.16
CA LEU A 23 -3.99 -13.41 18.19
C LEU A 23 -5.27 -12.75 18.74
N GLN A 24 -5.36 -12.59 20.05
CA GLN A 24 -6.45 -11.85 20.66
C GLN A 24 -6.22 -10.34 20.51
N MET A 25 -7.08 -9.67 19.77
CA MET A 25 -7.11 -8.21 19.67
C MET A 25 -8.10 -7.63 20.70
N LYS A 26 -7.97 -6.33 20.98
CA LYS A 26 -8.76 -5.67 22.04
C LYS A 26 -10.14 -5.20 21.58
N ASP A 27 -10.19 -4.49 20.47
CA ASP A 27 -11.39 -3.75 20.04
C ASP A 27 -12.00 -4.32 18.75
N PHE A 28 -11.25 -5.16 18.02
CA PHE A 28 -11.64 -5.68 16.72
C PHE A 28 -11.36 -7.18 16.59
N GLU A 29 -12.05 -7.84 15.67
CA GLU A 29 -11.72 -9.17 15.18
C GLU A 29 -11.92 -9.26 13.68
N TYR A 30 -11.10 -10.09 13.02
CA TYR A 30 -11.31 -10.36 11.60
C TYR A 30 -12.42 -11.40 11.42
N VAL A 31 -13.41 -11.07 10.60
CA VAL A 31 -14.49 -11.98 10.22
C VAL A 31 -14.39 -12.26 8.72
N LEU A 32 -14.42 -13.55 8.37
CA LEU A 32 -14.51 -14.01 6.98
C LEU A 32 -15.97 -13.89 6.49
N LEU A 33 -16.14 -13.21 5.37
CA LEU A 33 -17.45 -12.98 4.74
C LEU A 33 -17.77 -14.07 3.70
N GLU A 34 -19.04 -14.14 3.29
CA GLU A 34 -19.53 -15.17 2.35
C GLU A 34 -18.82 -15.13 0.98
N ASP A 35 -18.38 -13.95 0.55
CA ASP A 35 -17.69 -13.72 -0.72
C ASP A 35 -16.18 -14.04 -0.65
N THR A 36 -15.71 -14.66 0.43
CA THR A 36 -14.30 -14.95 0.75
C THR A 36 -13.43 -13.74 1.09
N SER A 37 -14.02 -12.54 1.17
CA SER A 37 -13.36 -11.36 1.73
C SER A 37 -13.30 -11.46 3.26
N ALA A 38 -12.51 -10.61 3.90
CA ALA A 38 -12.53 -10.48 5.36
C ALA A 38 -12.35 -9.03 5.81
N GLU A 39 -13.05 -8.67 6.88
CA GLU A 39 -13.08 -7.32 7.43
C GLU A 39 -12.93 -7.33 8.95
N LEU A 40 -12.55 -6.17 9.51
CA LEU A 40 -12.49 -5.96 10.95
C LEU A 40 -13.89 -5.60 11.47
N PHE A 41 -14.46 -6.48 12.27
CA PHE A 41 -15.67 -6.24 13.05
C PHE A 41 -15.31 -5.83 14.47
N PHE A 42 -16.25 -5.20 15.17
CA PHE A 42 -16.09 -4.93 16.59
C PHE A 42 -16.41 -6.20 17.40
N ILE A 43 -15.62 -6.47 18.43
CA ILE A 43 -15.86 -7.62 19.31
C ILE A 43 -17.23 -7.46 19.97
N ASP A 44 -18.00 -8.55 20.00
CA ASP A 44 -19.36 -8.62 20.56
C ASP A 44 -20.41 -7.73 19.87
N HIS A 45 -20.13 -7.22 18.65
CA HIS A 45 -21.08 -6.40 17.90
C HIS A 45 -21.10 -6.75 16.40
N GLU A 46 -22.17 -7.42 15.97
CA GLU A 46 -22.34 -7.92 14.60
C GLU A 46 -22.69 -6.84 13.56
N GLN A 47 -23.01 -5.62 14.00
CA GLN A 47 -23.54 -4.57 13.12
C GLN A 47 -22.46 -3.53 12.76
N GLY A 48 -22.00 -3.55 11.52
CA GLY A 48 -21.05 -2.58 10.97
C GLY A 48 -19.59 -2.94 11.21
N THR A 49 -18.76 -2.66 10.19
CA THR A 49 -17.31 -2.94 10.21
C THR A 49 -16.51 -1.68 10.49
N PHE A 50 -15.22 -1.82 10.80
CA PHE A 50 -14.25 -0.72 10.90
C PHE A 50 -14.22 0.17 9.64
N LEU A 51 -14.52 -0.40 8.47
CA LEU A 51 -14.53 0.33 7.21
C LEU A 51 -15.90 0.98 6.94
N GLU A 52 -16.98 0.19 6.99
CA GLU A 52 -18.28 0.56 6.44
C GLU A 52 -19.06 1.56 7.32
N TRP A 53 -18.78 1.62 8.63
CA TRP A 53 -19.53 2.50 9.54
C TRP A 53 -19.51 3.99 9.13
N ALA A 54 -18.43 4.41 8.45
CA ALA A 54 -18.22 5.78 8.03
C ALA A 54 -19.05 6.16 6.78
N GLU A 55 -19.59 5.20 6.03
CA GLU A 55 -20.35 5.44 4.80
C GLU A 55 -21.62 6.27 5.06
N ALA A 56 -22.24 6.10 6.23
CA ALA A 56 -23.38 6.92 6.66
C ALA A 56 -23.07 8.42 6.82
N PHE A 57 -21.78 8.78 6.79
CA PHE A 57 -21.27 10.14 6.93
C PHE A 57 -20.50 10.62 5.69
N GLN A 58 -20.58 9.89 4.58
CA GLN A 58 -19.97 10.31 3.33
C GLN A 58 -20.53 11.68 2.88
N PRO A 59 -19.67 12.66 2.53
CA PRO A 59 -20.15 13.95 2.04
C PRO A 59 -20.84 13.77 0.68
N GLN A 60 -21.96 14.49 0.49
CA GLN A 60 -22.75 14.42 -0.73
C GLN A 60 -21.95 14.93 -1.93
N ASN A 61 -22.12 14.31 -3.09
CA ASN A 61 -21.39 14.69 -4.29
C ASN A 61 -22.00 15.96 -4.92
N PRO A 62 -21.26 17.09 -4.93
CA PRO A 62 -21.79 18.38 -5.37
C PRO A 62 -22.06 18.42 -6.87
N HIS A 63 -21.51 17.50 -7.66
CA HIS A 63 -21.74 17.43 -9.11
C HIS A 63 -23.12 16.88 -9.49
N TYR A 64 -23.83 16.20 -8.58
CA TYR A 64 -25.18 15.69 -8.85
C TYR A 64 -26.30 16.71 -8.56
N VAL A 65 -25.98 17.92 -8.11
CA VAL A 65 -26.97 18.96 -7.81
C VAL A 65 -26.57 20.28 -8.45
N GLN A 66 -27.51 20.93 -9.14
CA GLN A 66 -27.28 22.29 -9.64
C GLN A 66 -27.33 23.27 -8.46
N LYS A 67 -26.17 23.82 -8.07
CA LYS A 67 -25.98 24.78 -6.96
C LYS A 67 -26.26 24.20 -5.56
N PRO A 68 -25.41 23.29 -5.06
CA PRO A 68 -25.51 22.82 -3.69
C PRO A 68 -25.26 24.00 -2.71
N ASP A 69 -26.15 24.18 -1.74
CA ASP A 69 -26.01 25.11 -0.62
C ASP A 69 -25.38 24.44 0.62
N TRP A 70 -24.89 23.21 0.44
CA TRP A 70 -24.33 22.39 1.50
C TRP A 70 -23.03 22.96 2.04
N GLN A 71 -22.81 22.77 3.33
CA GLN A 71 -21.59 23.12 4.02
C GLN A 71 -20.88 21.82 4.43
N PRO A 72 -19.54 21.76 4.38
CA PRO A 72 -18.78 20.66 4.95
C PRO A 72 -19.21 20.38 6.40
N MET A 73 -19.25 19.10 6.76
CA MET A 73 -19.50 18.63 8.12
C MET A 73 -18.60 19.33 9.15
N LEU A 74 -17.31 19.51 8.82
CA LEU A 74 -16.34 20.13 9.73
C LEU A 74 -16.09 21.63 9.49
N THR A 75 -17.02 22.34 8.84
CA THR A 75 -16.88 23.78 8.50
C THR A 75 -16.54 24.66 9.71
N SER A 76 -17.04 24.32 10.90
CA SER A 76 -16.75 25.08 12.13
C SER A 76 -15.27 25.07 12.51
N CYS A 77 -14.56 23.99 12.20
CA CYS A 77 -13.14 23.78 12.50
C CYS A 77 -12.25 24.10 11.29
N PHE A 78 -12.73 23.83 10.07
CA PHE A 78 -11.99 23.97 8.82
C PHE A 78 -12.78 24.82 7.82
N LYS A 79 -12.84 26.13 8.07
CA LYS A 79 -13.61 27.10 7.26
C LYS A 79 -13.17 27.22 5.81
N GLN A 80 -11.96 26.74 5.52
CA GLN A 80 -11.34 26.78 4.20
C GLN A 80 -11.68 25.58 3.31
N LEU A 81 -12.39 24.57 3.83
CA LEU A 81 -12.86 23.44 3.03
C LEU A 81 -14.15 23.83 2.30
N ASP A 82 -14.26 23.45 1.04
CA ASP A 82 -15.54 23.30 0.37
C ASP A 82 -16.02 21.84 0.42
N VAL A 83 -17.25 21.57 -0.06
CA VAL A 83 -17.85 20.23 -0.03
C VAL A 83 -17.01 19.22 -0.80
N TYR A 84 -16.39 19.64 -1.89
CA TYR A 84 -15.55 18.76 -2.70
C TYR A 84 -14.24 18.42 -1.98
N ASP A 85 -13.60 19.42 -1.34
CA ASP A 85 -12.44 19.18 -0.49
C ASP A 85 -12.76 18.19 0.65
N GLU A 86 -13.98 18.24 1.20
CA GLU A 86 -14.43 17.28 2.21
C GLU A 86 -14.57 15.86 1.64
N GLN A 87 -15.05 15.72 0.40
CA GLN A 87 -15.10 14.42 -0.29
C GLN A 87 -13.71 13.84 -0.53
N VAL A 88 -12.76 14.68 -0.94
CA VAL A 88 -11.36 14.31 -1.10
C VAL A 88 -10.77 13.85 0.23
N CYS A 89 -11.02 14.57 1.32
CA CYS A 89 -10.59 14.17 2.67
C CYS A 89 -11.24 12.84 3.11
N TYR A 90 -12.53 12.64 2.80
CA TYR A 90 -13.24 11.39 3.09
C TYR A 90 -12.68 10.22 2.27
N TYR A 91 -12.36 10.43 1.00
CA TYR A 91 -11.70 9.42 0.16
C TYR A 91 -10.37 8.96 0.79
N LEU A 92 -9.54 9.88 1.30
CA LEU A 92 -8.31 9.50 1.97
C LEU A 92 -8.58 8.69 3.25
N LEU A 93 -9.56 9.09 4.06
CA LEU A 93 -9.99 8.33 5.25
C LEU A 93 -10.41 6.90 4.87
N TYR A 94 -11.24 6.76 3.84
CA TYR A 94 -11.68 5.47 3.33
C TYR A 94 -10.50 4.63 2.83
N THR A 95 -9.62 5.19 2.00
CA THR A 95 -8.45 4.50 1.45
C THR A 95 -7.54 3.98 2.56
N ILE A 96 -7.31 4.79 3.61
CA ILE A 96 -6.57 4.43 4.81
C ILE A 96 -7.22 3.28 5.57
N ASN A 97 -8.50 3.41 5.91
CA ASN A 97 -9.20 2.38 6.67
C ASN A 97 -9.31 1.07 5.88
N ALA A 98 -9.49 1.15 4.57
CA ALA A 98 -9.60 -0.02 3.70
C ALA A 98 -8.30 -0.84 3.64
N THR A 99 -7.17 -0.35 4.16
CA THR A 99 -5.91 -1.12 4.22
C THR A 99 -6.03 -2.37 5.06
N THR A 100 -6.96 -2.40 6.01
CA THR A 100 -7.22 -3.60 6.82
C THR A 100 -8.16 -4.59 6.12
N ARG A 101 -8.77 -4.25 4.98
CA ARG A 101 -9.73 -5.10 4.27
C ARG A 101 -9.00 -6.14 3.41
N ILE A 102 -9.40 -7.40 3.54
CA ILE A 102 -8.97 -8.49 2.67
C ILE A 102 -10.03 -8.65 1.58
N ILE A 103 -9.67 -8.39 0.33
CA ILE A 103 -10.60 -8.55 -0.80
C ILE A 103 -10.44 -9.94 -1.44
N PRO A 104 -11.49 -10.49 -2.09
CA PRO A 104 -11.39 -11.75 -2.80
C PRO A 104 -10.39 -11.61 -3.94
N ARG A 105 -9.45 -12.56 -4.05
CA ARG A 105 -8.42 -12.53 -5.09
C ARG A 105 -9.06 -12.85 -6.45
N ASN A 106 -9.05 -11.88 -7.36
CA ASN A 106 -9.42 -12.10 -8.76
C ASN A 106 -8.40 -11.43 -9.72
N PRO A 107 -8.36 -11.81 -11.01
CA PRO A 107 -7.38 -11.27 -11.95
C PRO A 107 -7.45 -9.74 -12.11
N TYR A 108 -8.64 -9.14 -11.95
CA TYR A 108 -8.87 -7.71 -12.16
C TYR A 108 -8.38 -6.84 -11.00
N ASN A 109 -8.34 -7.37 -9.78
CA ASN A 109 -7.94 -6.61 -8.59
C ASN A 109 -6.56 -7.00 -8.02
N LYS A 110 -5.99 -8.13 -8.45
CA LYS A 110 -4.72 -8.68 -7.92
C LYS A 110 -3.60 -7.64 -7.90
N MET A 111 -3.43 -6.90 -8.99
CA MET A 111 -2.38 -5.89 -9.11
C MET A 111 -2.60 -4.73 -8.13
N ASN A 112 -3.82 -4.19 -8.06
CA ASN A 112 -4.15 -3.09 -7.15
C ASN A 112 -4.02 -3.51 -5.67
N ASP A 113 -4.49 -4.70 -5.33
CA ASP A 113 -4.35 -5.27 -3.99
C ASP A 113 -2.88 -5.43 -3.59
N PHE A 114 -2.05 -5.99 -4.47
CA PHE A 114 -0.63 -6.12 -4.22
C PHE A 114 0.06 -4.75 -4.10
N MET A 115 -0.18 -3.83 -5.03
CA MET A 115 0.37 -2.46 -5.00
C MET A 115 0.00 -1.73 -3.71
N LYS A 116 -1.26 -1.79 -3.28
CA LYS A 116 -1.73 -1.16 -2.05
C LYS A 116 -0.93 -1.65 -0.84
N ASN A 117 -0.84 -2.96 -0.67
CA ASN A 117 -0.16 -3.58 0.46
C ASN A 117 1.35 -3.31 0.43
N TYR A 118 1.97 -3.40 -0.75
CA TYR A 118 3.38 -3.06 -0.91
C TYR A 118 3.65 -1.60 -0.54
N CYS A 119 2.88 -0.66 -1.10
CA CYS A 119 3.07 0.77 -0.84
C CYS A 119 2.87 1.10 0.65
N PHE A 120 1.80 0.59 1.26
CA PHE A 120 1.55 0.78 2.70
C PHE A 120 2.71 0.24 3.55
N PHE A 121 3.16 -0.99 3.27
CA PHE A 121 4.28 -1.59 3.99
C PHE A 121 5.56 -0.78 3.84
N GLN A 122 5.91 -0.33 2.63
CA GLN A 122 7.13 0.44 2.39
C GLN A 122 7.07 1.87 2.96
N LEU A 123 5.91 2.53 2.92
CA LEU A 123 5.72 3.82 3.60
C LEU A 123 5.99 3.71 5.11
N ALA A 124 5.63 2.58 5.72
CA ALA A 124 5.94 2.28 7.11
C ALA A 124 7.43 2.00 7.39
N GLN A 125 8.23 1.69 6.36
CA GLN A 125 9.68 1.46 6.48
C GLN A 125 10.50 2.73 6.25
N LEU A 126 10.08 3.57 5.31
CA LEU A 126 10.96 4.52 4.61
C LEU A 126 11.70 5.50 5.51
N GLU A 127 11.06 5.98 6.58
CA GLU A 127 11.69 6.91 7.52
C GLU A 127 12.89 6.27 8.26
N HIS A 128 12.82 4.96 8.50
CA HIS A 128 13.82 4.18 9.23
C HIS A 128 15.02 3.75 8.38
N VAL A 129 14.96 3.94 7.06
CA VAL A 129 16.06 3.60 6.13
C VAL A 129 17.18 4.61 6.30
N THR A 130 18.40 4.19 6.62
CA THR A 130 19.50 5.12 6.93
C THR A 130 20.44 5.36 5.75
N ILE A 131 20.50 4.44 4.79
CA ILE A 131 21.40 4.52 3.63
C ILE A 131 20.93 5.58 2.62
N LEU A 132 19.61 5.82 2.52
CA LEU A 132 19.05 6.78 1.58
C LEU A 132 19.17 8.21 2.09
N ASN A 133 19.50 9.13 1.18
CA ASN A 133 19.49 10.56 1.47
C ASN A 133 18.06 11.12 1.53
N LYS A 134 17.91 12.38 1.98
CA LYS A 134 16.59 13.03 2.15
C LYS A 134 15.80 13.16 0.85
N GLU A 135 16.48 13.45 -0.26
CA GLU A 135 15.85 13.62 -1.57
C GLU A 135 15.32 12.29 -2.10
N GLN A 136 16.13 11.24 -2.04
CA GLN A 136 15.73 9.88 -2.39
C GLN A 136 14.55 9.40 -1.54
N LYS A 137 14.59 9.63 -0.23
CA LYS A 137 13.46 9.32 0.66
C LYS A 137 12.20 10.08 0.25
N GLN A 138 12.30 11.37 -0.02
CA GLN A 138 11.13 12.16 -0.41
C GLN A 138 10.54 11.68 -1.74
N GLN A 139 11.39 11.45 -2.75
CA GLN A 139 10.97 10.93 -4.05
C GLN A 139 10.26 9.58 -3.91
N LEU A 140 10.81 8.64 -3.14
CA LEU A 140 10.16 7.35 -2.89
C LEU A 140 8.87 7.49 -2.08
N LYS A 141 8.82 8.42 -1.13
CA LYS A 141 7.62 8.67 -0.32
C LYS A 141 6.47 9.13 -1.20
N ASP A 142 6.74 10.09 -2.08
CA ASP A 142 5.75 10.62 -3.02
C ASP A 142 5.32 9.54 -4.03
N PHE A 143 6.27 8.77 -4.55
CA PHE A 143 6.00 7.64 -5.45
C PHE A 143 5.10 6.56 -4.83
N LEU A 144 5.47 6.08 -3.64
CA LEU A 144 4.74 5.03 -2.93
C LEU A 144 3.35 5.53 -2.50
N PHE A 145 3.26 6.76 -2.03
CA PHE A 145 1.98 7.33 -1.61
C PHE A 145 1.04 7.59 -2.79
N PHE A 146 1.57 8.04 -3.94
CA PHE A 146 0.79 8.15 -5.18
C PHE A 146 0.15 6.81 -5.55
N PHE A 147 0.93 5.73 -5.56
CA PHE A 147 0.41 4.41 -5.92
C PHE A 147 -0.48 3.78 -4.85
N TYR A 148 -0.25 4.10 -3.59
CA TYR A 148 -1.15 3.74 -2.51
C TYR A 148 -2.56 4.31 -2.75
N LEU A 149 -2.68 5.58 -3.13
CA LEU A 149 -3.98 6.18 -3.51
C LEU A 149 -4.52 5.58 -4.82
N TYR A 150 -3.68 5.45 -5.84
CA TYR A 150 -4.05 4.91 -7.16
C TYR A 150 -4.67 3.50 -7.09
N SER A 151 -4.34 2.72 -6.06
CA SER A 151 -4.91 1.39 -5.84
C SER A 151 -6.43 1.36 -5.62
N HIS A 152 -7.06 2.53 -5.38
CA HIS A 152 -8.51 2.71 -5.31
C HIS A 152 -9.03 3.55 -6.48
N PRO A 153 -10.25 3.30 -6.98
CA PRO A 153 -10.87 4.13 -8.00
C PRO A 153 -10.92 5.60 -7.58
N VAL A 154 -10.27 6.46 -8.36
CA VAL A 154 -10.06 7.87 -8.00
C VAL A 154 -9.82 8.71 -9.25
N ASN A 155 -10.21 9.98 -9.22
CA ASN A 155 -9.90 10.92 -10.30
C ASN A 155 -8.48 11.49 -10.16
N GLU A 156 -7.96 12.07 -11.23
CA GLU A 156 -6.61 12.64 -11.24
C GLU A 156 -6.42 13.73 -10.18
N GLU A 157 -7.41 14.62 -10.01
CA GLU A 157 -7.33 15.71 -9.05
C GLU A 157 -7.14 15.22 -7.60
N THR A 158 -7.86 14.17 -7.21
CA THR A 158 -7.79 13.58 -5.86
C THR A 158 -6.44 12.88 -5.63
N LEU A 159 -5.82 12.31 -6.66
CA LEU A 159 -4.46 11.72 -6.55
C LEU A 159 -3.41 12.75 -6.17
N TYR A 160 -3.58 14.00 -6.58
CA TYR A 160 -2.67 15.11 -6.30
C TYR A 160 -3.13 16.03 -5.17
N ALA A 161 -4.24 15.71 -4.50
CA ALA A 161 -4.80 16.56 -3.47
C ALA A 161 -4.03 16.53 -2.13
N PHE A 162 -3.09 15.62 -1.97
CA PHE A 162 -2.32 15.44 -0.74
C PHE A 162 -0.82 15.48 -1.00
N SER A 163 -0.07 15.98 -0.01
CA SER A 163 1.39 16.05 -0.08
C SER A 163 2.00 15.90 1.31
N PHE A 164 3.28 15.52 1.36
CA PHE A 164 4.03 15.51 2.61
C PHE A 164 4.73 16.83 2.85
N LYS A 165 4.56 17.38 4.05
CA LYS A 165 5.26 18.56 4.54
C LYS A 165 5.88 18.22 5.89
N GLU A 166 7.21 18.28 5.97
CA GLU A 166 7.96 17.95 7.19
C GLU A 166 7.57 16.59 7.79
N GLY A 167 7.43 15.58 6.91
CA GLY A 167 7.06 14.22 7.30
C GLY A 167 5.57 14.03 7.64
N THR A 168 4.74 15.08 7.52
CA THR A 168 3.30 15.04 7.83
C THR A 168 2.46 15.17 6.57
N LEU A 169 1.40 14.39 6.47
CA LEU A 169 0.47 14.42 5.36
C LEU A 169 -0.49 15.61 5.51
N ILE A 170 -0.57 16.42 4.46
CA ILE A 170 -1.46 17.59 4.41
C ILE A 170 -2.36 17.54 3.17
N HIS A 171 -3.54 18.14 3.28
CA HIS A 171 -4.33 18.51 2.10
C HIS A 171 -3.65 19.70 1.40
N ALA A 172 -3.21 19.50 0.16
CA ALA A 172 -2.31 20.41 -0.54
C ALA A 172 -2.92 21.80 -0.76
N LYS A 173 -4.22 21.87 -1.11
CA LYS A 173 -4.94 23.12 -1.36
C LYS A 173 -5.09 23.98 -0.11
N THR A 174 -5.36 23.35 1.05
CA THR A 174 -5.74 24.07 2.29
C THR A 174 -4.68 24.02 3.39
N ASN A 175 -3.59 23.25 3.19
CA ASN A 175 -2.53 22.99 4.17
C ASN A 175 -3.08 22.44 5.51
N ILE A 176 -4.23 21.75 5.48
CA ILE A 176 -4.79 21.07 6.66
C ILE A 176 -3.98 19.81 6.94
N ASN A 177 -3.59 19.61 8.19
CA ASN A 177 -2.99 18.39 8.67
C ASN A 177 -4.04 17.26 8.73
N MET A 178 -3.75 16.12 8.07
CA MET A 178 -4.73 15.05 7.96
C MET A 178 -4.96 14.28 9.27
N GLU A 179 -3.96 14.21 10.16
CA GLU A 179 -4.12 13.62 11.49
C GLU A 179 -5.12 14.44 12.33
N GLN A 180 -4.99 15.78 12.29
CA GLN A 180 -5.93 16.69 12.93
C GLN A 180 -7.33 16.57 12.34
N TYR A 181 -7.43 16.57 11.00
CA TYR A 181 -8.70 16.42 10.31
C TYR A 181 -9.42 15.12 10.70
N PHE A 182 -8.75 13.97 10.65
CA PHE A 182 -9.36 12.69 11.04
C PHE A 182 -9.71 12.63 12.52
N SER A 183 -8.91 13.27 13.39
CA SER A 183 -9.28 13.38 14.81
C SER A 183 -10.59 14.13 14.99
N HIS A 184 -10.72 15.31 14.37
CA HIS A 184 -11.94 16.13 14.43
C HIS A 184 -13.14 15.45 13.76
N TYR A 185 -12.93 14.69 12.68
CA TYR A 185 -13.96 13.90 12.01
C TYR A 185 -14.63 12.91 12.98
N HIS A 186 -13.83 12.09 13.66
CA HIS A 186 -14.36 11.11 14.61
C HIS A 186 -14.98 11.77 15.85
N ASP A 187 -14.36 12.85 16.36
CA ASP A 187 -14.90 13.60 17.51
C ASP A 187 -16.26 14.24 17.19
N TYR A 188 -16.41 14.80 15.98
CA TYR A 188 -17.67 15.34 15.50
C TYR A 188 -18.75 14.26 15.43
N ILE A 189 -18.45 13.09 14.86
CA ILE A 189 -19.43 12.01 14.76
C ILE A 189 -19.83 11.53 16.14
N CYS A 190 -18.89 11.34 17.08
CA CYS A 190 -19.20 10.98 18.47
C CYS A 190 -20.23 11.92 19.11
N GLN A 191 -20.18 13.21 18.79
CA GLN A 191 -21.08 14.24 19.33
C GLN A 191 -22.43 14.31 18.60
N HIS A 192 -22.51 13.88 17.33
CA HIS A 192 -23.67 14.09 16.46
C HIS A 192 -24.28 12.78 15.91
N LYS A 193 -23.86 11.61 16.40
CA LYS A 193 -24.26 10.27 15.89
C LYS A 193 -25.73 9.89 16.03
N HIS A 194 -26.59 10.79 16.49
CA HIS A 194 -27.85 10.47 17.19
C HIS A 194 -28.75 9.42 16.54
N ASP A 195 -28.76 9.24 15.22
CA ASP A 195 -29.47 8.12 14.56
C ASP A 195 -28.78 7.59 13.26
N ARG A 196 -27.52 7.99 12.98
CA ARG A 196 -26.86 7.67 11.70
C ARG A 196 -25.95 6.46 11.73
N THR A 197 -25.63 5.95 12.91
CA THR A 197 -24.78 4.77 13.09
C THR A 197 -25.20 3.99 14.32
N LEU A 198 -25.10 2.66 14.23
CA LEU A 198 -25.35 1.74 15.34
C LEU A 198 -24.17 1.69 16.32
N LEU A 199 -23.03 2.30 15.98
CA LEU A 199 -21.81 2.27 16.79
C LEU A 199 -21.93 3.11 18.06
N THR A 200 -21.40 2.59 19.15
CA THR A 200 -21.15 3.26 20.42
C THR A 200 -20.02 4.30 20.30
N THR A 201 -19.96 5.22 21.27
CA THR A 201 -18.85 6.18 21.37
C THR A 201 -17.51 5.47 21.61
N HIS A 202 -17.51 4.30 22.27
CA HIS A 202 -16.30 3.52 22.46
C HIS A 202 -15.76 2.99 21.11
N GLU A 203 -16.63 2.42 20.28
CA GLU A 203 -16.28 1.88 18.96
C GLU A 203 -15.78 2.96 18.00
N ILE A 204 -16.45 4.12 17.93
CA ILE A 204 -15.97 5.24 17.11
C ILE A 204 -14.58 5.72 17.58
N ASN A 205 -14.32 5.71 18.90
CA ASN A 205 -13.00 6.02 19.43
C ASN A 205 -11.96 4.93 19.14
N ALA A 206 -12.35 3.65 19.06
CA ALA A 206 -11.48 2.58 18.60
C ALA A 206 -11.13 2.77 17.12
N CYS A 207 -12.11 3.09 16.27
CA CYS A 207 -11.88 3.45 14.86
C CYS A 207 -10.92 4.62 14.74
N LYS A 208 -11.16 5.71 15.49
CA LYS A 208 -10.27 6.87 15.52
C LYS A 208 -8.82 6.46 15.80
N LYS A 209 -8.58 5.65 16.82
CA LYS A 209 -7.23 5.20 17.18
C LYS A 209 -6.57 4.40 16.05
N LEU A 210 -7.28 3.45 15.45
CA LEU A 210 -6.75 2.62 14.39
C LEU A 210 -6.50 3.44 13.09
N THR A 211 -7.43 4.30 12.69
CA THR A 211 -7.26 5.21 11.54
C THR A 211 -6.04 6.12 11.72
N ILE A 212 -5.85 6.70 12.91
CA ILE A 212 -4.71 7.56 13.20
C ILE A 212 -3.40 6.77 13.21
N GLU A 213 -3.40 5.54 13.73
CA GLU A 213 -2.20 4.68 13.70
C GLU A 213 -1.84 4.26 12.27
N LEU A 214 -2.82 3.94 11.42
CA LEU A 214 -2.62 3.67 10.00
C LEU A 214 -2.03 4.89 9.27
N LEU A 215 -2.57 6.08 9.52
CA LEU A 215 -2.03 7.33 8.96
C LEU A 215 -0.58 7.57 9.43
N ARG A 216 -0.30 7.42 10.73
CA ARG A 216 1.05 7.61 11.27
C ARG A 216 2.04 6.60 10.71
N SER A 217 1.60 5.39 10.39
CA SER A 217 2.39 4.40 9.66
C SER A 217 2.75 4.89 8.25
N ILE A 218 1.80 5.44 7.50
CA ILE A 218 2.05 6.06 6.19
C ILE A 218 3.01 7.24 6.29
N GLU A 219 2.91 8.04 7.35
CA GLU A 219 3.79 9.17 7.59
C GLU A 219 5.20 8.77 8.04
N GLY A 220 5.42 7.51 8.44
CA GLY A 220 6.68 7.01 8.99
C GLY A 220 6.88 7.33 10.48
N LYS A 221 5.82 7.72 11.19
CA LYS A 221 5.82 8.11 12.62
C LYS A 221 5.57 6.93 13.56
N SER A 222 5.09 5.80 13.03
CA SER A 222 4.89 4.56 13.79
C SER A 222 6.11 3.65 13.75
N LYS A 223 6.09 2.60 14.59
CA LYS A 223 7.09 1.53 14.50
C LYS A 223 6.97 0.83 13.14
N ARG A 224 8.10 0.40 12.58
CA ARG A 224 8.15 -0.41 11.37
C ARG A 224 7.23 -1.61 11.48
N LEU A 225 6.51 -1.88 10.39
CA LEU A 225 5.82 -3.15 10.22
C LEU A 225 6.84 -4.24 9.90
N VAL A 226 6.57 -5.45 10.34
CA VAL A 226 7.44 -6.59 10.09
C VAL A 226 6.61 -7.69 9.45
N MET A 227 7.08 -8.22 8.33
CA MET A 227 6.54 -9.44 7.72
C MET A 227 6.80 -10.61 8.68
N PRO A 228 5.76 -11.34 9.11
CA PRO A 228 5.90 -12.50 9.98
C PRO A 228 6.88 -13.53 9.45
N PHE A 229 7.61 -14.16 10.37
CA PHE A 229 8.46 -15.30 10.09
C PHE A 229 7.65 -16.46 9.49
N GLU A 230 8.27 -17.17 8.56
CA GLU A 230 7.78 -18.40 7.94
C GLU A 230 8.98 -19.32 7.70
N ASP A 231 8.87 -20.57 8.13
CA ASP A 231 9.90 -21.58 7.88
C ASP A 231 10.18 -21.70 6.37
N GLY A 232 11.46 -21.73 5.99
CA GLY A 232 11.88 -21.77 4.58
C GLY A 232 11.96 -20.41 3.88
N ILE A 233 11.74 -19.28 4.58
CA ILE A 233 11.95 -17.92 4.05
C ILE A 233 13.07 -17.19 4.80
N GLU A 234 14.31 -17.63 4.61
CA GLU A 234 15.51 -17.15 5.33
C GLU A 234 15.85 -15.67 5.07
N TYR A 235 15.35 -15.11 3.98
CA TYR A 235 15.65 -13.76 3.51
C TYR A 235 14.58 -12.71 3.86
N LEU A 236 13.59 -13.05 4.70
CA LEU A 236 12.59 -12.09 5.20
C LEU A 236 13.22 -10.83 5.79
N HIS A 237 14.43 -10.94 6.36
CA HIS A 237 15.18 -9.80 6.86
C HIS A 237 15.45 -8.73 5.79
N LEU A 238 15.64 -9.10 4.52
CA LEU A 238 15.82 -8.16 3.40
C LEU A 238 14.53 -7.43 3.03
N ILE A 239 13.36 -8.01 3.32
CA ILE A 239 12.07 -7.35 3.12
C ILE A 239 11.78 -6.42 4.31
N ASN A 240 12.09 -6.89 5.52
CA ASN A 240 11.84 -6.19 6.78
C ASN A 240 12.85 -5.09 7.10
N ASN A 241 14.02 -5.10 6.45
CA ASN A 241 15.05 -4.09 6.61
C ASN A 241 15.67 -3.70 5.26
N VAL A 242 15.25 -2.54 4.76
CA VAL A 242 15.71 -2.01 3.48
C VAL A 242 17.20 -1.70 3.49
N ASP A 243 17.77 -1.31 4.64
CA ASP A 243 19.23 -1.08 4.74
C ASP A 243 20.00 -2.39 4.50
N ASP A 244 19.54 -3.52 5.03
CA ASP A 244 20.16 -4.84 4.80
C ASP A 244 20.06 -5.24 3.32
N PHE A 245 18.90 -4.99 2.69
CA PHE A 245 18.71 -5.20 1.26
C PHE A 245 19.68 -4.37 0.41
N LEU A 246 19.72 -3.05 0.65
CA LEU A 246 20.60 -2.14 -0.09
C LEU A 246 22.08 -2.48 0.14
N HIS A 247 22.45 -2.83 1.38
CA HIS A 247 23.81 -3.23 1.72
C HIS A 247 24.21 -4.52 0.97
N MET A 248 23.36 -5.54 0.98
CA MET A 248 23.61 -6.77 0.22
C MET A 248 23.76 -6.49 -1.27
N PHE A 249 22.85 -5.70 -1.86
CA PHE A 249 22.88 -5.38 -3.28
C PHE A 249 24.16 -4.62 -3.67
N ASN A 250 24.51 -3.59 -2.91
CA ASN A 250 25.67 -2.73 -3.21
C ASN A 250 27.01 -3.46 -3.02
N GLN A 251 27.08 -4.42 -2.10
CA GLN A 251 28.32 -5.18 -1.86
C GLN A 251 28.45 -6.42 -2.76
N ASN A 252 27.33 -7.11 -3.02
CA ASN A 252 27.33 -8.37 -3.76
C ASN A 252 25.97 -8.62 -4.43
N ASN A 253 25.69 -7.88 -5.51
CA ASN A 253 24.48 -8.08 -6.32
C ASN A 253 24.34 -9.52 -6.86
N LYS A 254 25.43 -10.25 -7.08
CA LYS A 254 25.38 -11.67 -7.47
C LYS A 254 24.75 -12.55 -6.39
N ALA A 255 25.00 -12.27 -5.11
CA ALA A 255 24.34 -13.00 -4.02
C ALA A 255 22.83 -12.73 -4.01
N PHE A 256 22.40 -11.50 -4.31
CA PHE A 256 20.99 -11.19 -4.51
C PHE A 256 20.39 -11.99 -5.67
N TYR A 257 21.05 -12.03 -6.83
CA TYR A 257 20.55 -12.77 -7.99
C TYR A 257 20.49 -14.29 -7.73
N GLN A 258 21.49 -14.83 -7.03
CA GLN A 258 21.47 -16.23 -6.57
C GLN A 258 20.29 -16.51 -5.64
N LEU A 259 19.95 -15.57 -4.75
CA LEU A 259 18.80 -15.69 -3.87
C LEU A 259 17.48 -15.71 -4.68
N LEU A 260 17.33 -14.84 -5.69
CA LEU A 260 16.15 -14.86 -6.56
C LEU A 260 16.02 -16.20 -7.31
N HIS A 261 17.14 -16.76 -7.76
CA HIS A 261 17.18 -18.08 -8.37
C HIS A 261 16.71 -19.17 -7.40
N SER A 262 17.27 -19.22 -6.19
CA SER A 262 16.92 -20.22 -5.17
C SER A 262 15.45 -20.21 -4.79
N PHE A 263 14.81 -19.03 -4.84
CA PHE A 263 13.38 -18.91 -4.55
C PHE A 263 12.50 -19.77 -5.48
N LEU A 264 12.85 -19.80 -6.77
CA LEU A 264 12.04 -20.43 -7.82
C LEU A 264 12.21 -21.95 -7.91
N PHE A 265 13.25 -22.52 -7.29
CA PHE A 265 13.50 -23.97 -7.29
C PHE A 265 12.91 -24.73 -6.11
N ASP A 266 12.43 -24.02 -5.09
CA ASP A 266 11.90 -24.65 -3.90
C ASP A 266 10.48 -25.16 -4.14
N HIS A 267 10.32 -26.49 -4.06
CA HIS A 267 9.05 -27.17 -4.30
C HIS A 267 8.02 -27.00 -3.15
N GLN A 268 8.40 -26.34 -2.05
CA GLN A 268 7.50 -26.06 -0.91
C GLN A 268 6.81 -24.68 -1.00
N SER A 269 6.57 -24.17 -2.21
CA SER A 269 5.96 -22.85 -2.40
C SER A 269 4.53 -22.79 -1.86
N ASN A 270 4.28 -21.86 -0.94
CA ASN A 270 2.95 -21.50 -0.45
C ASN A 270 2.60 -20.05 -0.84
N PRO A 271 1.31 -19.63 -0.77
CA PRO A 271 0.89 -18.30 -1.21
C PRO A 271 1.60 -17.14 -0.50
N TYR A 272 1.92 -17.28 0.79
CA TYR A 272 2.65 -16.25 1.54
C TYR A 272 4.11 -16.13 1.07
N ARG A 273 4.74 -17.27 0.77
CA ARG A 273 6.09 -17.33 0.22
C ARG A 273 6.15 -16.61 -1.14
N GLU A 274 5.21 -16.87 -2.04
CA GLU A 274 5.11 -16.16 -3.33
C GLU A 274 4.91 -14.65 -3.17
N TYR A 275 4.09 -14.25 -2.18
CA TYR A 275 3.91 -12.85 -1.83
C TYR A 275 5.22 -12.21 -1.35
N CYS A 276 5.97 -12.87 -0.45
CA CYS A 276 7.26 -12.39 0.03
C CYS A 276 8.28 -12.21 -1.11
N PHE A 277 8.33 -13.14 -2.07
CA PHE A 277 9.18 -12.98 -3.24
C PHE A 277 8.78 -11.80 -4.11
N SER A 278 7.47 -11.60 -4.31
CA SER A 278 6.97 -10.45 -5.06
C SER A 278 7.33 -9.15 -4.32
N MET A 279 7.22 -9.09 -2.99
CA MET A 279 7.68 -7.96 -2.17
C MET A 279 9.18 -7.67 -2.36
N LEU A 280 10.02 -8.71 -2.37
CA LEU A 280 11.46 -8.56 -2.58
C LEU A 280 11.79 -8.06 -3.99
N LEU A 281 11.11 -8.55 -5.02
CA LEU A 281 11.26 -8.06 -6.39
C LEU A 281 10.83 -6.59 -6.50
N GLN A 282 9.75 -6.19 -5.84
CA GLN A 282 9.35 -4.78 -5.85
C GLN A 282 10.29 -3.89 -5.02
N ASN A 283 11.00 -4.42 -4.02
CA ASN A 283 12.12 -3.69 -3.39
C ASN A 283 13.24 -3.42 -4.39
N TYR A 284 13.56 -4.38 -5.27
CA TYR A 284 14.51 -4.15 -6.35
C TYR A 284 14.01 -3.06 -7.31
N VAL A 285 12.74 -3.07 -7.70
CA VAL A 285 12.14 -2.00 -8.53
C VAL A 285 12.23 -0.63 -7.85
N THR A 286 11.74 -0.55 -6.61
CA THR A 286 11.56 0.71 -5.88
C THR A 286 12.90 1.31 -5.45
N TYR A 287 13.82 0.51 -4.92
CA TYR A 287 15.05 1.02 -4.33
C TYR A 287 16.26 0.96 -5.24
N ILE A 288 16.25 0.12 -6.29
CA ILE A 288 17.35 0.04 -7.27
C ILE A 288 16.93 0.65 -8.60
N LEU A 289 15.94 0.06 -9.29
CA LEU A 289 15.62 0.45 -10.67
C LEU A 289 15.07 1.87 -10.81
N THR A 290 14.48 2.41 -9.73
CA THR A 290 14.05 3.82 -9.68
C THR A 290 15.22 4.80 -9.83
N PHE A 291 16.41 4.45 -9.35
CA PHE A 291 17.61 5.30 -9.43
C PHE A 291 18.62 4.83 -10.48
N HIS A 292 18.67 3.52 -10.76
CA HIS A 292 19.64 2.88 -11.62
C HIS A 292 18.96 1.81 -12.49
N PHE A 293 18.20 2.25 -13.49
CA PHE A 293 17.47 1.34 -14.39
C PHE A 293 18.38 0.32 -15.10
N ASP A 294 19.60 0.73 -15.47
CA ASP A 294 20.55 -0.14 -16.19
C ASP A 294 21.05 -1.34 -15.37
N ASP A 295 20.84 -1.37 -14.04
CA ASP A 295 21.12 -2.56 -13.22
C ASP A 295 20.29 -3.78 -13.65
N LEU A 296 19.16 -3.55 -14.32
CA LEU A 296 18.36 -4.60 -14.95
C LEU A 296 19.15 -5.39 -16.00
N ILE A 297 20.10 -4.77 -16.70
CA ILE A 297 20.97 -5.45 -17.68
C ILE A 297 21.87 -6.46 -16.98
N GLN A 298 22.39 -6.13 -15.79
CA GLN A 298 23.23 -7.04 -15.00
C GLN A 298 22.42 -8.25 -14.50
N LEU A 299 21.17 -8.02 -14.07
CA LEU A 299 20.25 -9.10 -13.70
C LEU A 299 20.01 -10.05 -14.89
N ILE A 300 19.72 -9.52 -16.08
CA ILE A 300 19.50 -10.33 -17.29
C ILE A 300 20.77 -11.11 -17.66
N ALA A 301 21.94 -10.45 -17.63
CA ALA A 301 23.21 -11.11 -17.92
C ALA A 301 23.49 -12.28 -16.96
N TYR A 302 23.13 -12.16 -15.68
CA TYR A 302 23.27 -13.24 -14.71
C TYR A 302 22.41 -14.46 -15.06
N PHE A 303 21.20 -14.25 -15.59
CA PHE A 303 20.27 -15.30 -15.96
C PHE A 303 20.35 -15.71 -17.44
N HIS A 304 21.36 -15.26 -18.18
CA HIS A 304 21.53 -15.57 -19.61
C HIS A 304 21.52 -17.09 -19.88
N ASP A 305 22.21 -17.87 -19.05
CA ASP A 305 22.30 -19.32 -19.20
C ASP A 305 21.08 -20.06 -18.63
N LEU A 306 20.15 -19.33 -18.00
CA LEU A 306 18.91 -19.84 -17.40
C LEU A 306 17.70 -18.99 -17.85
N PRO A 307 17.42 -18.91 -19.16
CA PRO A 307 16.51 -17.92 -19.73
C PRO A 307 15.05 -18.07 -19.27
N SER A 308 14.61 -19.29 -18.93
CA SER A 308 13.27 -19.51 -18.36
C SER A 308 13.09 -18.83 -17.01
N ILE A 309 14.12 -18.89 -16.16
CA ILE A 309 14.12 -18.28 -14.83
C ILE A 309 14.21 -16.77 -14.94
N GLY A 310 15.12 -16.28 -15.79
CA GLY A 310 15.19 -14.86 -16.10
C GLY A 310 13.85 -14.34 -16.60
N ARG A 311 13.16 -15.07 -17.48
CA ARG A 311 11.83 -14.68 -18.01
C ARG A 311 10.82 -14.55 -16.89
N MET A 312 10.75 -15.50 -15.96
CA MET A 312 9.84 -15.42 -14.81
C MET A 312 10.12 -14.20 -13.93
N ILE A 313 11.39 -13.91 -13.62
CA ILE A 313 11.78 -12.77 -12.78
C ILE A 313 11.46 -11.44 -13.47
N ILE A 314 11.85 -11.30 -14.74
CA ILE A 314 11.63 -10.07 -15.51
C ILE A 314 10.13 -9.78 -15.65
N ASN A 315 9.30 -10.76 -16.00
CA ASN A 315 7.86 -10.49 -16.12
C ASN A 315 7.22 -10.12 -14.78
N LYS A 316 7.67 -10.69 -13.65
CA LYS A 316 7.22 -10.24 -12.33
C LYS A 316 7.61 -8.80 -12.01
N ILE A 317 8.82 -8.38 -12.38
CA ILE A 317 9.27 -6.98 -12.23
C ILE A 317 8.35 -6.01 -13.00
N PHE A 318 7.89 -6.40 -14.19
CA PHE A 318 7.11 -5.52 -15.08
C PHE A 318 5.59 -5.62 -14.92
N VAL A 319 5.05 -6.74 -14.44
CA VAL A 319 3.61 -7.06 -14.47
C VAL A 319 2.97 -7.18 -13.08
N ASP A 320 3.72 -7.51 -12.01
CA ASP A 320 3.12 -7.60 -10.67
C ASP A 320 2.62 -6.21 -10.18
N THR A 321 3.18 -5.11 -10.71
CA THR A 321 2.77 -3.72 -10.49
C THR A 321 2.91 -2.89 -11.77
N ILE A 322 2.39 -1.66 -11.78
CA ILE A 322 2.66 -0.67 -12.85
C ILE A 322 3.78 0.31 -12.50
N PHE A 323 4.59 0.02 -11.47
CA PHE A 323 5.68 0.90 -11.03
C PHE A 323 6.68 1.18 -12.15
N MET A 324 7.05 0.14 -12.90
CA MET A 324 7.98 0.27 -14.02
C MET A 324 7.46 1.22 -15.10
N GLN A 325 6.16 1.25 -15.42
CA GLN A 325 5.61 2.23 -16.37
C GLN A 325 5.87 3.67 -15.92
N LYS A 326 5.63 3.95 -14.63
CA LYS A 326 5.83 5.28 -14.05
C LYS A 326 7.31 5.65 -13.97
N ILE A 327 8.16 4.73 -13.54
CA ILE A 327 9.63 4.91 -13.49
C ILE A 327 10.17 5.24 -14.89
N LEU A 328 9.80 4.46 -15.91
CA LEU A 328 10.23 4.69 -17.29
C LEU A 328 9.77 6.07 -17.79
N LYS A 329 8.52 6.46 -17.51
CA LYS A 329 7.97 7.76 -17.90
C LYS A 329 8.70 8.92 -17.21
N GLU A 330 8.93 8.84 -15.90
CA GLU A 330 9.59 9.90 -15.12
C GLU A 330 11.06 10.04 -15.46
N ALA A 331 11.75 8.93 -15.72
CA ALA A 331 13.15 8.92 -16.14
C ALA A 331 13.32 9.17 -17.65
N ASN A 332 12.24 9.36 -18.41
CA ASN A 332 12.25 9.51 -19.88
C ASN A 332 13.00 8.36 -20.59
N ILE A 333 12.80 7.13 -20.12
CA ILE A 333 13.41 5.92 -20.66
C ILE A 333 12.44 5.28 -21.66
N ASN A 334 12.87 5.16 -22.91
CA ASN A 334 12.13 4.41 -23.93
C ASN A 334 12.56 2.93 -23.91
N ILE A 335 11.66 2.05 -23.47
CA ILE A 335 11.91 0.60 -23.36
C ILE A 335 12.31 -0.04 -24.70
N ASN A 336 11.90 0.53 -25.84
CA ASN A 336 12.27 0.04 -27.18
C ASN A 336 13.77 0.14 -27.46
N ASN A 337 14.51 0.95 -26.70
CA ASN A 337 15.96 1.04 -26.78
C ASN A 337 16.69 -0.13 -26.09
N TYR A 338 15.94 -1.04 -25.44
CA TYR A 338 16.48 -2.16 -24.65
C TYR A 338 15.99 -3.51 -25.19
N PRO A 339 16.41 -3.95 -26.39
CA PRO A 339 15.96 -5.20 -27.00
C PRO A 339 16.27 -6.43 -26.12
N THR A 340 17.39 -6.41 -25.40
CA THR A 340 17.78 -7.48 -24.47
C THR A 340 16.80 -7.66 -23.32
N ILE A 341 16.09 -6.61 -22.90
CA ILE A 341 15.01 -6.70 -21.90
C ILE A 341 13.75 -7.26 -22.55
N ILE A 342 13.39 -6.76 -23.73
CA ILE A 342 12.18 -7.16 -24.48
C ILE A 342 12.20 -8.65 -24.88
N GLU A 343 13.38 -9.23 -25.11
CA GLU A 343 13.55 -10.66 -25.36
C GLU A 343 12.99 -11.53 -24.22
N PHE A 344 13.02 -11.01 -22.99
CA PHE A 344 12.51 -11.68 -21.79
C PHE A 344 11.02 -11.40 -21.51
N PHE A 345 10.35 -10.52 -22.26
CA PHE A 345 8.93 -10.25 -22.06
C PHE A 345 8.03 -11.39 -22.56
N ASP A 346 7.04 -11.74 -21.75
CA ASP A 346 5.88 -12.54 -22.14
C ASP A 346 4.80 -11.68 -22.81
N GLU A 347 3.64 -12.29 -23.09
CA GLU A 347 2.53 -11.61 -23.77
C GLU A 347 1.96 -10.45 -22.94
N ASP A 348 1.86 -10.60 -21.62
CA ASP A 348 1.32 -9.58 -20.72
C ASP A 348 2.25 -8.37 -20.66
N ALA A 349 3.56 -8.59 -20.48
CA ALA A 349 4.54 -7.50 -20.49
C ALA A 349 4.60 -6.81 -21.87
N ARG A 350 4.48 -7.55 -22.98
CA ARG A 350 4.44 -6.94 -24.33
C ARG A 350 3.20 -6.06 -24.51
N SER A 351 2.03 -6.57 -24.14
CA SER A 351 0.76 -5.83 -24.21
C SER A 351 0.81 -4.52 -23.43
N ILE A 352 1.42 -4.54 -22.24
CA ILE A 352 1.52 -3.36 -21.38
C ILE A 352 2.52 -2.32 -21.92
N TYR A 353 3.69 -2.76 -22.39
CA TYR A 353 4.83 -1.84 -22.63
C TYR A 353 5.13 -1.56 -24.11
N LEU A 354 4.65 -2.39 -25.04
CA LEU A 354 4.95 -2.27 -26.48
C LEU A 354 3.71 -1.98 -27.31
N ASP A 355 2.56 -2.55 -26.96
CA ASP A 355 1.33 -2.41 -27.76
C ASP A 355 0.56 -1.10 -27.48
N ALA A 356 0.94 -0.38 -26.41
CA ALA A 356 0.30 0.86 -25.96
C ALA A 356 0.93 2.16 -26.52
N GLN A 357 1.76 2.08 -27.57
CA GLN A 357 2.43 3.24 -28.20
C GLN A 357 1.70 3.76 -29.44
#